data_AF-A0A061NMA3-F1
#
_entry.id   AF-A0A061NMA3-F1
#
_cell.length_a   1.000
_cell.length_b   1.000
_cell.length_c   1.000
_cell.angle_alpha   90.00
_cell.angle_beta   90.00
_cell.angle_gamma   90.00
#
_symmetry.space_group_name_H-M   'P 1'
#
loop_
_entity.id
_entity.type
_entity.pdbx_description
1 polymer ?
#
loop_
_entity_poly.entity_id
_entity_poly.type
_entity_poly.pdbx_seq_one_letter_code
_entity_poly.pdbx_strand_id
1 'polypeptide(L)' 'MIRLENVSKSYGTFTAVSRVNVSIDRGEVYGIIGASGAGKSTVLRLMNQLEIPDE' A
#
# COMPACT_ATOMS: atom_id res chain seq x y z
N MET A 1 12.04 8.95 -4.88
CA MET A 1 11.52 7.65 -5.34
C MET A 1 10.93 6.95 -4.14
N ILE A 2 9.67 6.53 -4.22
CA ILE A 2 9.02 5.65 -3.23
C ILE A 2 8.80 4.31 -3.93
N ARG A 3 9.11 3.20 -3.26
CA ARG A 3 8.91 1.86 -3.81
C ARG A 3 8.34 0.91 -2.76
N LEU A 4 7.30 0.18 -3.15
CA LEU A 4 6.81 -1.01 -2.46
C LEU A 4 7.05 -2.21 -3.39
N GLU A 5 7.66 -3.27 -2.86
CA GLU A 5 7.93 -4.51 -3.59
C GLU A 5 7.31 -5.68 -2.85
N ASN A 6 6.35 -6.36 -3.49
CA ASN A 6 5.63 -7.51 -2.94
C ASN A 6 5.03 -7.32 -1.55
N VAL A 7 4.66 -6.09 -1.22
CA VAL A 7 4.24 -5.72 0.14
C VAL A 7 2.84 -6.24 0.44
N SER A 8 2.68 -6.92 1.58
CA SER A 8 1.40 -7.41 2.06
C SER A 8 1.06 -6.84 3.45
N LYS A 9 -0.24 -6.66 3.71
CA LYS A 9 -0.73 -6.29 5.04
C LYS A 9 -2.10 -6.88 5.33
N SER A 10 -2.21 -7.48 6.50
CA SER A 10 -3.41 -8.07 7.07
C SER A 10 -3.71 -7.47 8.44
N TYR A 11 -5.00 -7.43 8.77
CA TYR A 11 -5.52 -7.05 10.07
C TYR A 11 -6.35 -8.22 10.61
N GLY A 12 -5.77 -9.00 11.53
CA GLY A 12 -6.35 -10.27 11.95
C GLY A 12 -6.43 -11.24 10.77
N THR A 13 -7.63 -11.74 10.48
CA THR A 13 -7.89 -12.65 9.35
C THR A 13 -8.17 -11.93 8.02
N PHE A 14 -8.26 -10.60 8.03
CA PHE A 14 -8.58 -9.82 6.85
C PHE A 14 -7.30 -9.33 6.16
N THR A 15 -7.03 -9.82 4.95
CA THR A 15 -5.95 -9.30 4.10
C THR A 15 -6.38 -8.01 3.45
N ALA A 16 -5.83 -6.88 3.92
CA ALA A 16 -6.15 -5.56 3.37
C ALA A 16 -5.47 -5.32 2.03
N VAL A 17 -4.22 -5.76 1.88
CA VAL A 17 -3.48 -5.74 0.61
C VAL A 17 -2.58 -6.97 0.51
N SER A 18 -2.41 -7.50 -0.70
CA SER A 18 -1.57 -8.67 -0.96
C SER A 18 -0.62 -8.40 -2.11
N ARG A 19 0.69 -8.56 -1.86
CA ARG A 19 1.78 -8.48 -2.84
C ARG A 19 1.72 -7.22 -3.72
N VAL A 20 1.49 -6.08 -3.10
CA VAL A 20 1.41 -4.79 -3.78
C VAL A 20 2.80 -4.36 -4.23
N ASN A 21 2.89 -4.02 -5.52
CA ASN A 21 4.08 -3.47 -6.15
C ASN A 21 3.76 -2.07 -6.66
N VAL A 22 4.48 -1.06 -6.18
CA VAL A 22 4.31 0.33 -6.61
C VAL A 22 5.68 1.01 -6.67
N SER A 23 5.90 1.80 -7.72
CA SER A 23 7.05 2.70 -7.85
C SER A 23 6.54 4.09 -8.21
N ILE A 24 6.96 5.10 -7.45
CA ILE A 24 6.64 6.51 -7.70
C ILE A 24 7.95 7.27 -7.79
N ASP A 25 8.20 7.89 -8.94
CA ASP A 25 9.39 8.69 -9.16
C ASP A 25 9.24 10.12 -8.64
N ARG A 26 10.37 10.81 -8.50
CA ARG A 26 10.38 12.18 -7.98
C ARG A 26 9.67 13.10 -8.98
N GLY A 27 8.67 13.83 -8.49
CA GLY A 27 7.92 14.80 -9.29
C GLY A 27 6.64 14.25 -9.91
N GLU A 28 6.39 12.94 -9.78
CA GLU A 28 5.14 12.35 -10.26
C GLU A 28 3.99 12.53 -9.25
N VAL A 29 2.76 12.58 -9.78
CA VAL A 29 1.53 12.66 -8.98
C VAL A 29 0.63 11.50 -9.37
N TYR A 30 0.27 10.66 -8.39
CA TYR A 30 -0.61 9.51 -8.57
C TYR A 30 -1.86 9.63 -7.72
N GLY A 31 -2.98 9.14 -8.25
CA GLY A 31 -4.22 8.92 -7.51
C GLY A 31 -4.47 7.42 -7.29
N ILE A 32 -4.90 7.05 -6.09
CA ILE A 32 -5.33 5.67 -5.78
C ILE A 32 -6.86 5.67 -5.68
N ILE A 33 -7.53 4.89 -6.52
CA ILE A 33 -8.99 4.77 -6.59
C ILE A 33 -9.46 3.33 -6.32
N GLY A 34 -10.73 3.17 -5.95
CA GLY A 34 -11.33 1.87 -5.67
C GLY A 34 -12.40 1.93 -4.58
N ALA A 35 -13.24 0.90 -4.49
CA ALA A 35 -14.35 0.81 -3.54
C ALA A 35 -13.88 0.91 -2.07
N SER A 36 -14.82 1.20 -1.16
CA SER A 36 -14.53 1.13 0.29
C SER A 36 -14.02 -0.27 0.65
N GLY A 37 -13.01 -0.33 1.53
CA GLY A 37 -12.37 -1.60 1.93
C GLY A 37 -11.31 -2.14 0.96
N ALA A 38 -11.10 -1.56 -0.22
CA ALA A 38 -10.12 -2.03 -1.22
C ALA A 38 -8.63 -1.84 -0.85
N GLY A 39 -8.29 -1.53 0.41
CA GLY A 39 -6.88 -1.42 0.85
C GLY A 39 -6.17 -0.09 0.55
N LYS A 40 -6.83 0.89 -0.07
CA LYS A 40 -6.23 2.19 -0.46
C LYS A 40 -5.49 2.90 0.68
N SER A 41 -6.16 3.10 1.82
CA SER A 41 -5.56 3.75 2.99
C SER A 41 -4.43 2.91 3.60
N THR A 42 -4.50 1.58 3.49
CA THR A 42 -3.42 0.68 3.92
C THR A 42 -2.18 0.85 3.06
N VAL A 43 -2.31 0.91 1.73
CA VAL A 43 -1.17 1.22 0.83
C VAL A 43 -0.55 2.57 1.18
N LEU A 44 -1.35 3.62 1.36
CA LEU A 44 -0.84 4.95 1.72
C LEU A 44 -0.12 4.95 3.07
N ARG A 45 -0.65 4.24 4.07
CA ARG A 45 -0.01 4.11 5.39
C ARG A 45 1.32 3.36 5.32
N LEU A 46 1.38 2.27 4.54
CA LEU A 46 2.61 1.52 4.30
C LEU A 46 3.67 2.39 3.61
N MET A 47 3.31 3.16 2.57
CA MET A 47 4.22 4.09 1.89
C MET A 47 4.79 5.16 2.82
N ASN A 48 3.98 5.63 3.78
CA ASN A 48 4.37 6.64 4.76
C ASN A 48 5.00 6.04 6.05
N GLN A 49 5.28 4.73 6.07
CA GLN A 49 5.84 4.02 7.23
C GLN A 49 5.02 4.15 8.52
N LEU A 50 3.71 4.39 8.39
CA LEU A 50 2.77 4.43 9.52
C LEU A 50 2.28 3.03 9.91
N GLU A 51 2.56 2.04 9.06
CA GLU A 51 2.27 0.63 9.25
C GLU A 51 3.49 -0.17 8.83
N ILE A 52 3.73 -1.29 9.51
CA ILE A 52 4.79 -2.24 9.16
C ILE A 52 4.18 -3.34 8.28
N PRO A 53 4.75 -3.65 7.11
CA PRO A 53 4.26 -4.75 6.28
C PRO A 53 4.44 -6.09 6.98
N ASP A 54 3.56 -7.03 6.67
CA ASP A 54 3.68 -8.39 7.23
C ASP A 54 4.71 -9.21 6.44
N GLU A 55 4.77 -8.98 5.13
CA GLU A 55 5.70 -9.53 4.14
C GLU A 55 6.07 -8.45 3.12
#